data_AF-A0A0S8BFP2-F1
#
_entry.id   AF-A0A0S8BFP2-F1
#
_cell.length_a   1.000
_cell.length_b   1.000
_cell.length_c   1.000
_cell.angle_alpha   90.00
_cell.angle_beta   90.00
_cell.angle_gamma   90.00
#
_symmetry.space_group_name_H-M   'P 1'
#
loop_
_entity.id
_entity.type
_entity.pdbx_description
1 polymer ?
#
loop_
_entity_poly.entity_id
_entity_poly.type
_entity_poly.pdbx_seq_one_letter_code
_entity_poly.pdbx_strand_id
1 'polypeptide(L)'
;MLSVSLLSLVTLALYLAATIVLWRPFMQADKSDEIVSNRGLAGLLSLAGLLAHSALLSGQLFTETGLNLAISNVGSLISWVGILTLILVSLAKPFENLGIVMLPLAMLT
;
A
#
# COMPACT_ATOMS: atom_id res chain seq x y z
N MET A 1 -6.83 -8.90 21.21
CA MET A 1 -5.74 -9.55 20.46
C MET A 1 -6.23 -10.13 19.14
N LEU A 2 -7.27 -10.98 19.13
CA LEU A 2 -7.89 -11.51 17.90
C LEU A 2 -8.29 -10.42 16.87
N SER A 3 -8.87 -9.31 17.33
CA SER A 3 -9.27 -8.19 16.46
C SER A 3 -8.10 -7.50 15.74
N VAL A 4 -6.98 -7.33 16.43
CA VAL A 4 -5.76 -6.71 15.86
C VAL A 4 -5.12 -7.63 14.84
N SER A 5 -5.01 -8.92 15.14
CA SER A 5 -4.47 -9.92 14.20
C SER A 5 -5.31 -10.05 12.92
N LEU A 6 -6.64 -10.01 13.04
CA LEU A 6 -7.55 -10.01 11.89
C LEU A 6 -7.37 -8.75 11.04
N LEU A 7 -7.26 -7.59 11.68
CA LEU A 7 -7.06 -6.32 10.97
C LEU A 7 -5.72 -6.28 10.24
N SER A 8 -4.66 -6.84 10.82
CA SER A 8 -3.36 -7.01 10.16
C SER A 8 -3.44 -7.94 8.95
N LEU A 9 -4.17 -9.05 9.06
CA LEU A 9 -4.37 -9.99 7.95
C LEU A 9 -5.16 -9.34 6.81
N VAL A 10 -6.19 -8.55 7.14
CA VAL A 10 -6.97 -7.79 6.15
C VAL A 10 -6.10 -6.74 5.47
N THR A 11 -5.28 -6.00 6.22
CA THR A 11 -4.35 -5.00 5.67
C THR A 11 -3.36 -5.65 4.69
N LEU A 12 -2.77 -6.78 5.08
CA LEU A 12 -1.87 -7.56 4.23
C LEU A 12 -2.56 -8.05 2.95
N ALA A 13 -3.77 -8.62 3.08
CA ALA A 13 -4.53 -9.11 1.94
C ALA A 13 -4.88 -7.98 0.95
N LEU A 14 -5.24 -6.80 1.45
CA LEU A 14 -5.55 -5.63 0.62
C LEU A 14 -4.34 -5.12 -0.16
N TYR A 15 -3.18 -4.99 0.50
CA TYR A 15 -1.95 -4.59 -0.20
C TYR A 15 -1.48 -5.64 -1.20
N LEU A 16 -1.55 -6.94 -0.86
CA LEU A 16 -1.22 -8.02 -1.81
C LEU A 16 -2.13 -8.00 -3.03
N ALA A 17 -3.45 -7.81 -2.82
CA ALA A 17 -4.40 -7.72 -3.92
C ALA A 17 -4.09 -6.51 -4.83
N ALA A 18 -3.80 -5.34 -4.26
CA ALA A 18 -3.42 -4.15 -5.01
C ALA A 18 -2.15 -4.39 -5.85
N THR A 19 -1.12 -5.01 -5.27
CA THR A 19 0.12 -5.38 -5.97
C THR A 19 -0.16 -6.34 -7.13
N ILE A 20 -0.97 -7.38 -6.92
CA ILE A 20 -1.32 -8.34 -7.99
C ILE A 20 -2.06 -7.65 -9.13
N VAL A 21 -3.00 -6.74 -8.83
CA VAL A 21 -3.76 -6.00 -9.85
C VAL A 21 -2.84 -5.08 -10.66
N LEU A 22 -1.87 -4.42 -10.01
CA LEU A 22 -0.89 -3.55 -10.69
C LEU A 22 0.15 -4.35 -11.48
N TRP A 23 0.52 -5.54 -11.02
CA TRP A 23 1.56 -6.38 -11.62
C TRP A 23 1.07 -7.18 -12.84
N ARG A 24 -0.20 -7.63 -12.84
CA ARG A 24 -0.80 -8.42 -13.94
C ARG A 24 -0.60 -7.81 -15.35
N PRO A 25 -0.83 -6.49 -15.56
CA PRO A 25 -0.53 -5.81 -16.82
C PRO A 25 0.90 -5.99 -17.33
N PHE A 26 1.90 -5.94 -16.44
CA PHE A 26 3.31 -6.04 -16.83
C PHE A 26 3.70 -7.42 -17.33
N MET A 27 3.11 -8.48 -16.77
CA MET A 27 3.34 -9.86 -17.23
C MET A 27 2.63 -10.17 -18.56
N GLN A 28 1.68 -9.33 -18.97
CA GLN A 28 0.89 -9.51 -20.20
C GLN A 28 1.32 -8.55 -21.32
N ALA A 29 2.34 -7.73 -21.09
CA ALA A 29 2.86 -6.72 -22.02
C ALA A 29 3.38 -7.28 -23.36
N ASP A 30 3.53 -8.60 -23.48
CA ASP A 30 3.98 -9.29 -24.71
C ASP A 30 2.81 -9.61 -25.68
N LYS A 31 1.56 -9.33 -25.29
CA LYS A 31 0.38 -9.53 -26.16
C LYS A 31 -0.27 -8.19 -26.44
N SER A 32 -0.24 -7.82 -27.71
CA SER A 32 -0.73 -6.59 -28.33
C SER A 32 -2.25 -6.40 -28.31
N ASP A 33 -2.90 -6.70 -27.19
CA ASP A 33 -4.29 -6.32 -26.93
C ASP A 33 -4.29 -5.21 -25.88
N GLU A 34 -5.17 -4.22 -26.04
CA GLU A 34 -5.38 -3.14 -25.06
C GLU A 34 -5.47 -3.72 -23.65
N ILE A 35 -4.42 -3.54 -22.86
CA ILE A 35 -4.40 -3.99 -21.48
C ILE A 35 -5.36 -3.09 -20.72
N VAL A 36 -6.58 -3.59 -20.48
CA VAL A 36 -7.57 -2.93 -19.62
C VAL A 36 -7.03 -2.98 -18.19
N SER A 37 -6.18 -2.02 -17.87
CA SER A 37 -5.58 -1.86 -16.56
C SER A 37 -6.67 -1.44 -15.60
N ASN A 38 -7.04 -2.29 -14.65
CA ASN A 38 -8.09 -2.03 -13.67
C ASN A 38 -7.58 -1.11 -12.54
N ARG A 39 -7.00 0.03 -12.94
CA ARG A 39 -6.27 1.00 -12.11
C ARG A 39 -7.14 1.54 -10.98
N GLY A 40 -8.44 1.74 -11.23
CA GLY A 40 -9.41 2.17 -10.23
C GLY A 40 -9.57 1.15 -9.10
N LEU A 41 -9.59 -0.15 -9.40
CA LEU A 41 -9.66 -1.20 -8.37
C LEU A 41 -8.37 -1.26 -7.55
N ALA A 42 -7.20 -1.15 -8.18
CA ALA A 42 -5.94 -1.09 -7.46
C ALA A 42 -5.89 0.11 -6.50
N GLY A 43 -6.29 1.29 -6.96
CA GLY A 43 -6.37 2.50 -6.11
C GLY A 43 -7.33 2.33 -4.93
N LEU A 44 -8.51 1.75 -5.16
CA LEU A 44 -9.49 1.48 -4.09
C LEU A 44 -8.95 0.47 -3.07
N LEU A 45 -8.30 -0.60 -3.52
CA LEU A 45 -7.69 -1.60 -2.64
C LEU A 45 -6.54 -1.00 -1.82
N SER A 46 -5.68 -0.20 -2.44
CA SER A 46 -4.60 0.51 -1.76
C SER A 46 -5.14 1.51 -0.73
N LEU A 47 -6.21 2.23 -1.04
CA LEU A 47 -6.84 3.18 -0.12
C LEU A 47 -7.49 2.44 1.07
N ALA A 48 -8.20 1.34 0.81
CA ALA A 48 -8.75 0.51 1.88
C ALA A 48 -7.66 -0.07 2.79
N GLY A 49 -6.56 -0.55 2.20
CA GLY A 49 -5.39 -1.03 2.94
C GLY A 49 -4.76 0.08 3.78
N LEU A 50 -4.59 1.27 3.23
CA LEU A 50 -4.04 2.43 3.93
C LEU A 50 -4.90 2.83 5.13
N LEU A 51 -6.23 2.82 5.01
CA LEU A 51 -7.14 3.10 6.12
C LEU A 51 -7.05 2.05 7.23
N ALA A 52 -6.98 0.77 6.88
CA ALA A 52 -6.80 -0.31 7.85
C ALA A 52 -5.43 -0.23 8.55
N HIS A 53 -4.39 0.11 7.80
CA HIS A 53 -3.04 0.33 8.32
C HIS A 53 -2.98 1.54 9.26
N SER A 54 -3.67 2.64 8.93
CA SER A 54 -3.80 3.81 9.83
C SER A 54 -4.39 3.44 11.18
N ALA A 55 -5.44 2.60 11.21
CA ALA A 55 -6.09 2.17 12.44
C ALA A 55 -5.17 1.29 13.31
N LEU A 56 -4.35 0.44 12.70
CA LEU A 56 -3.33 -0.34 13.41
C LEU A 56 -2.22 0.55 13.97
N LEU A 57 -1.74 1.48 13.13
CA LEU A 57 -0.60 2.32 13.45
C LEU A 57 -0.93 3.34 14.55
N SER A 58 -2.14 3.92 14.55
CA SER A 58 -2.56 4.85 15.60
C SER A 58 -2.61 4.19 16.98
N GLY A 59 -3.06 2.94 17.05
CA GLY A 59 -3.08 2.17 18.30
C GLY A 59 -1.70 1.76 18.81
N GLN A 60 -0.65 1.83 17.99
CA GLN A 60 0.72 1.50 18.36
C GLN A 60 1.60 2.74 18.56
N LEU A 61 1.32 3.83 17.86
CA LEU A 61 2.05 5.09 17.94
C LEU A 61 1.78 5.85 19.23
N PHE A 62 0.51 5.95 19.64
CA PHE A 62 0.13 6.72 20.82
C PHE A 62 0.03 5.79 22.03
N THR A 63 0.97 5.93 22.96
CA THR A 63 0.97 5.23 24.25
C THR A 63 0.70 6.22 25.37
N GLU A 64 0.37 5.71 26.56
CA GLU A 64 0.18 6.54 27.76
C GLU A 64 1.44 7.35 28.12
N THR A 65 2.61 6.86 27.73
CA THR A 65 3.92 7.47 27.98
C THR A 65 4.39 8.42 26.87
N GLY A 66 3.63 8.56 25.78
CA GLY A 66 3.97 9.43 24.65
C GLY A 66 3.95 8.73 23.30
N LEU A 67 4.83 9.15 22.39
CA LEU A 67 4.91 8.59 21.04
C LEU A 67 5.87 7.40 21.01
N ASN A 68 5.38 6.23 20.67
CA ASN A 68 6.19 5.04 20.48
C ASN A 68 6.81 5.03 19.09
N LEU A 69 8.04 5.55 19.00
CA LEU A 69 8.87 5.55 17.79
C LEU A 69 9.89 4.41 17.78
N ALA A 70 9.53 3.25 18.31
CA ALA A 70 10.30 2.04 18.06
C ALA A 70 10.53 1.86 16.55
N ILE A 71 11.65 1.22 16.18
CA ILE A 71 12.07 1.05 14.77
C ILE A 71 10.95 0.46 13.91
N SER A 72 10.14 -0.46 14.44
CA SER A 72 8.97 -1.04 13.78
C SER A 72 7.90 0.01 13.44
N ASN A 73 7.58 0.92 14.37
CA ASN A 73 6.58 1.95 14.17
C ASN A 73 7.08 3.05 13.23
N VAL A 74 8.36 3.39 13.30
CA VAL A 74 8.99 4.34 12.37
C VAL A 74 8.97 3.78 10.95
N GLY A 75 9.38 2.52 10.75
CA GLY A 75 9.32 1.85 9.44
C GLY A 75 7.88 1.79 8.91
N SER A 76 6.94 1.38 9.76
CA SER A 76 5.51 1.35 9.42
C SER A 76 4.96 2.72 9.01
N LEU A 77 5.38 3.79 9.71
CA LEU A 77 5.00 5.16 9.40
C LEU A 77 5.60 5.65 8.07
N ILE A 78 6.87 5.34 7.79
CA ILE A 78 7.53 5.67 6.52
C ILE A 78 6.81 4.98 5.36
N SER A 79 6.53 3.68 5.48
CA SER A 79 5.80 2.92 4.46
C SER A 79 4.39 3.46 4.25
N TRP A 80 3.69 3.82 5.33
CA TRP A 80 2.37 4.45 5.27
C TRP A 80 2.40 5.78 4.50
N VAL A 81 3.37 6.66 4.77
CA VAL A 81 3.56 7.93 4.04
C VAL A 81 3.89 7.68 2.58
N GLY A 82 4.71 6.67 2.27
CA GLY A 82 5.06 6.29 0.91
C GLY A 82 3.82 5.87 0.10
N ILE A 83 2.99 4.99 0.65
CA ILE A 83 1.76 4.53 0.01
C ILE A 83 0.77 5.69 -0.17
N LEU A 84 0.58 6.53 0.84
CA LEU A 84 -0.26 7.72 0.74
C LEU A 84 0.21 8.65 -0.38
N THR A 85 1.52 8.87 -0.47
CA THR A 85 2.13 9.70 -1.52
C THR A 85 1.88 9.10 -2.91
N LEU A 86 2.05 7.79 -3.08
CA LEU A 86 1.77 7.10 -4.34
C LEU A 86 0.30 7.25 -4.75
N ILE A 87 -0.64 7.08 -3.80
CA ILE A 87 -2.06 7.29 -4.04
C ILE A 87 -2.30 8.74 -4.47
N LEU A 88 -1.83 9.73 -3.71
CA LEU A 88 -2.02 11.15 -4.02
C LEU A 88 -1.45 11.54 -5.39
N VAL A 89 -0.26 11.06 -5.73
CA VAL A 89 0.35 11.32 -7.03
C VAL A 89 -0.44 10.61 -8.15
N SER A 90 -1.04 9.44 -7.89
CA SER A 90 -1.93 8.75 -8.83
C SER A 90 -3.25 9.47 -9.10
N LEU A 91 -3.73 10.29 -8.15
CA LEU A 91 -4.87 11.18 -8.35
C LEU A 91 -4.50 12.38 -9.24
N ALA A 92 -3.26 12.88 -9.14
CA ALA A 92 -2.81 14.07 -9.86
C ALA A 92 -2.38 13.79 -11.31
N LYS A 93 -1.77 12.63 -11.59
CA LYS A 93 -1.43 12.20 -12.94
C LYS A 93 -1.64 10.69 -13.08
N PRO A 94 -2.21 10.19 -14.20
CA PRO A 94 -2.22 8.76 -14.48
C PRO A 94 -0.77 8.27 -14.51
N PHE A 95 -0.42 7.49 -13.50
CA PHE A 95 0.91 6.90 -13.32
C PHE A 95 1.16 5.88 -14.44
N GLU A 96 1.94 6.26 -15.44
CA GLU A 96 2.39 5.29 -16.45
C GLU A 96 3.86 4.92 -16.32
N ASN A 97 4.66 5.64 -15.51
CA ASN A 97 6.12 5.39 -15.50
C ASN A 97 6.84 5.40 -14.13
N LEU A 98 6.17 5.72 -13.02
CA LEU A 98 6.84 5.84 -11.71
C LEU A 98 6.57 4.66 -10.74
N GLY A 99 5.47 3.91 -10.91
CA GLY A 99 5.12 2.79 -10.03
C GLY A 99 6.02 1.57 -10.22
N ILE A 100 6.52 1.39 -11.45
CA ILE A 100 7.43 0.30 -11.84
C ILE A 100 8.76 0.40 -11.12
N VAL A 101 9.25 1.62 -10.87
CA VAL A 101 10.56 1.87 -10.26
C VAL A 101 10.49 1.86 -8.73
N MET A 102 9.37 2.32 -8.15
CA MET A 102 9.22 2.42 -6.69
C MET A 102 8.84 1.10 -6.00
N LEU A 103 8.12 0.19 -6.68
CA LEU A 103 7.73 -1.10 -6.09
C LEU A 103 8.91 -1.99 -5.63
N PRO A 104 10.02 -2.16 -6.38
CA PRO A 104 11.16 -2.96 -5.89
C PRO A 104 11.92 -2.30 -4.72
N LEU A 105 11.86 -0.97 -4.58
CA LEU A 105 12.47 -0.28 -3.44
C LEU A 105 11.69 -0.51 -2.14
N ALA A 106 10.37 -0.68 -2.21
CA ALA A 106 9.53 -0.97 -1.06
C ALA A 106 9.68 -2.41 -0.52
N MET A 107 10.28 -3.34 -1.29
CA MET A 107 10.59 -4.70 -0.83
C MET A 107 11.85 -4.79 0.05
N LEU A 108 12.64 -3.72 0.15
CA LEU A 108 13.91 -3.70 0.90
C LEU A 108 13.77 -3.27 2.36
N THR A 109 12.54 -2.98 2.81
CA THR A 109 12.21 -2.50 4.17
C THR A 109 11.10 -3.34 4.78
#